data_AF-A0A1H8MNI6-F1
#
_entry.id   AF-A0A1H8MNI6-F1
#
_cell.length_a   1.000
_cell.length_b   1.000
_cell.length_c   1.000
_cell.angle_alpha   90.00
_cell.angle_beta   90.00
_cell.angle_gamma   90.00
#
_symmetry.space_group_name_H-M   'P 1'
#
loop_
_entity.id
_entity.type
_entity.pdbx_description
1 polymer ?
#
loop_
_entity_poly.entity_id
_entity_poly.type
_entity_poly.pdbx_seq_one_letter_code
_entity_poly.pdbx_strand_id
1 'polypeptide(L)'
;MPHDSDPAESAASVVAELAANAVTHGRVAGRDFELRLTLDRATGVIRVEVSDARGEVRPAVSPLPPADDAESGRGLLLVQALTRAWGVSSREVGKTVWAEVALPDIRSVDGLLSERAG
;
A
#
# COMPACT_ATOMS: atom_id res chain seq x y z
N MET A 1 -7.42 -12.97 -8.05
CA MET A 1 -8.63 -12.53 -7.33
C MET A 1 -9.01 -11.17 -7.89
N PRO A 2 -10.21 -10.96 -8.45
CA PRO A 2 -10.59 -9.65 -8.97
C PRO A 2 -11.02 -8.79 -7.78
N HIS A 3 -10.23 -7.81 -7.37
CA HIS A 3 -10.70 -6.81 -6.42
C HIS A 3 -11.26 -5.65 -7.23
N ASP A 4 -12.59 -5.68 -7.40
CA ASP A 4 -13.45 -4.63 -7.93
C ASP A 4 -13.55 -3.42 -6.96
N SER A 5 -12.57 -3.27 -6.06
CA SER A 5 -12.50 -2.17 -5.11
C SER A 5 -11.99 -0.93 -5.81
N ASP A 6 -12.64 0.21 -5.54
CA ASP A 6 -12.19 1.50 -6.04
C ASP A 6 -10.69 1.67 -5.73
N PRO A 7 -9.84 2.00 -6.73
CA PRO A 7 -8.43 2.25 -6.51
C PRO A 7 -8.15 3.28 -5.42
N ALA A 8 -9.04 4.24 -5.22
CA ALA A 8 -8.94 5.20 -4.14
C ALA A 8 -9.11 4.53 -2.77
N GLU A 9 -10.09 3.64 -2.60
CA GLU A 9 -10.29 2.85 -1.38
C GLU A 9 -9.13 1.89 -1.12
N SER A 10 -8.61 1.27 -2.20
CA SER A 10 -7.46 0.38 -2.13
C SER A 10 -6.21 1.13 -1.68
N ALA A 11 -5.95 2.31 -2.28
CA ALA A 11 -4.84 3.18 -1.89
C ALA A 11 -5.00 3.69 -0.45
N ALA A 12 -6.21 4.09 -0.04
CA ALA A 12 -6.48 4.53 1.33
C ALA A 12 -6.23 3.42 2.36
N SER A 13 -6.66 2.20 2.06
CA SER A 13 -6.41 1.02 2.92
C SER A 13 -4.91 0.73 3.03
N VAL A 14 -4.18 0.76 1.92
CA VAL A 14 -2.72 0.58 1.92
C VAL A 14 -2.02 1.69 2.73
N VAL A 15 -2.44 2.95 2.57
CA VAL A 15 -1.91 4.07 3.36
C VAL A 15 -2.15 3.84 4.84
N ALA A 16 -3.36 3.46 5.25
CA ALA A 16 -3.72 3.23 6.64
C ALA A 16 -2.84 2.14 7.27
N GLU A 17 -2.69 1.00 6.59
CA GLU A 17 -1.88 -0.12 7.09
C GLU A 17 -0.39 0.22 7.17
N LEU A 18 0.17 0.88 6.15
CA LEU A 18 1.58 1.28 6.17
C LEU A 18 1.86 2.36 7.22
N ALA A 19 0.95 3.32 7.39
CA ALA A 19 1.07 4.34 8.43
C ALA A 19 0.94 3.73 9.84
N ALA A 20 -0.01 2.82 10.05
CA ALA A 20 -0.16 2.09 11.32
C ALA A 20 1.11 1.31 11.67
N ASN A 21 1.72 0.65 10.69
CA ASN A 21 3.02 -0.01 10.86
C ASN A 21 4.14 0.97 11.24
N ALA A 22 4.22 2.14 10.59
CA ALA A 22 5.22 3.15 10.91
C ALA A 22 5.04 3.72 12.33
N VAL A 23 3.80 3.99 12.75
CA VAL A 23 3.51 4.47 14.10
C VAL A 23 3.82 3.41 15.16
N THR A 24 3.47 2.14 14.90
CA THR A 24 3.59 1.06 15.89
C THR A 24 5.02 0.54 15.99
N HIS A 25 5.71 0.41 14.85
CA HIS A 25 7.00 -0.28 14.76
C HIS A 25 8.15 0.65 14.35
N GLY A 26 7.88 1.72 13.61
CA GLY A 26 8.87 2.68 13.09
C GLY A 26 9.17 3.88 14.00
N ARG A 27 8.46 4.02 15.13
CA ARG A 27 8.60 5.18 16.02
C ARG A 27 9.98 5.25 16.66
N VAL A 28 10.61 6.41 16.51
CA VAL A 28 11.81 6.84 17.25
C VAL A 28 11.47 8.16 17.95
N ALA A 29 11.88 8.32 19.21
CA ALA A 29 11.54 9.52 19.97
C ALA A 29 12.03 10.80 19.27
N GLY A 30 11.13 11.77 19.06
CA GLY A 30 11.44 13.03 18.38
C GLY A 30 11.63 12.90 16.86
N ARG A 31 11.05 11.86 16.24
CA ARG A 31 11.00 11.68 14.78
C ARG A 31 9.61 11.23 14.34
N ASP A 32 9.09 11.88 13.32
CA ASP A 32 7.85 11.48 12.65
C ASP A 32 8.15 10.60 11.42
N PHE A 33 7.09 10.00 10.86
CA PHE A 33 7.18 9.34 9.57
C PHE A 33 6.76 10.28 8.43
N GLU A 34 7.25 10.01 7.23
CA GLU A 34 6.94 10.73 5.99
C GLU A 34 6.03 9.85 5.12
N LEU A 35 4.90 10.38 4.66
CA LEU A 35 4.04 9.76 3.66
C LEU A 35 4.18 10.49 2.32
N ARG A 36 4.45 9.74 1.24
CA ARG A 36 4.45 10.24 -0.15
C ARG A 36 3.54 9.39 -1.02
N LEU A 37 2.73 10.07 -1.82
CA LEU A 37 1.88 9.47 -2.86
C LEU A 37 2.32 10.01 -4.22
N THR A 38 2.63 9.11 -5.15
CA THR A 38 3.01 9.48 -6.52
C THR A 38 2.12 8.73 -7.51
N LEU A 39 1.50 9.45 -8.44
CA LEU A 39 0.75 8.87 -9.55
C LEU A 39 1.65 8.78 -10.79
N ASP A 40 1.96 7.56 -11.22
CA ASP A 40 2.55 7.32 -12.53
C ASP A 40 1.43 7.05 -13.54
N ARG A 41 1.13 8.05 -14.37
CA ARG A 41 0.11 7.98 -15.42
C ARG A 41 0.51 7.09 -16.59
N ALA A 42 1.81 6.89 -16.83
CA ALA A 42 2.29 6.07 -17.94
C ALA A 42 2.08 4.59 -17.64
N THR A 43 2.30 4.18 -16.39
CA THR A 43 2.12 2.79 -15.95
C THR A 43 0.79 2.54 -15.24
N GLY A 44 0.00 3.59 -14.98
CA GLY A 44 -1.32 3.50 -14.37
C GLY A 44 -1.26 3.03 -12.92
N VAL A 45 -0.32 3.54 -12.12
CA VAL A 45 -0.18 3.15 -10.71
C VAL A 45 -0.07 4.32 -9.75
N ILE A 46 -0.64 4.12 -8.56
CA ILE A 46 -0.38 4.95 -7.39
C ILE A 46 0.69 4.26 -6.55
N ARG A 47 1.83 4.92 -6.38
CA ARG A 47 2.90 4.50 -5.49
C ARG A 47 2.71 5.16 -4.12
N VAL A 48 2.54 4.34 -3.10
CA VAL A 48 2.46 4.73 -1.69
C VAL A 48 3.81 4.47 -1.05
N GLU A 49 4.39 5.47 -0.40
CA GLU A 49 5.67 5.35 0.30
C GLU A 49 5.55 5.92 1.71
N VAL A 50 5.86 5.09 2.71
CA VAL A 50 5.91 5.49 4.11
C VAL A 50 7.34 5.30 4.61
N SER A 51 7.95 6.38 5.08
CA SER A 51 9.33 6.36 5.57
C SER A 51 9.40 6.69 7.05
N ASP A 52 10.12 5.89 7.82
CA ASP A 52 10.35 6.10 9.25
C ASP A 52 11.84 6.01 9.58
N ALA A 53 12.25 6.53 10.74
CA ALA A 53 13.65 6.63 11.13
C ALA A 53 14.26 5.29 11.63
N ARG A 54 13.46 4.22 11.74
CA ARG A 54 13.87 2.96 12.35
C ARG A 54 14.21 1.90 11.30
N GLY A 55 15.47 1.88 10.89
CA GLY A 55 15.94 1.04 9.77
C GLY A 55 16.11 -0.45 10.11
N GLU A 56 16.28 -0.78 11.39
CA GLU A 56 16.57 -2.13 11.85
C GLU A 56 15.33 -3.05 11.93
N VAL A 57 14.13 -2.48 12.05
CA VAL A 57 12.88 -3.24 12.08
C VAL A 57 12.25 -3.23 10.69
N ARG A 58 12.24 -4.39 10.02
CA ARG A 58 11.59 -4.56 8.71
C ARG A 58 10.22 -5.22 8.86
N PRO A 59 9.19 -4.75 8.15
CA PRO A 59 7.91 -5.45 8.07
C PRO A 59 8.12 -6.84 7.43
N ALA A 60 7.46 -7.85 8.00
CA ALA A 60 7.48 -9.21 7.50
C ALA A 60 6.05 -9.75 7.44
N VAL A 61 5.69 -10.35 6.30
CA VAL A 61 4.46 -11.13 6.19
C VAL A 61 4.74 -12.49 6.83
N SER A 62 3.95 -12.84 7.85
CA SER A 62 3.98 -14.18 8.42
C SER A 62 3.48 -15.19 7.38
N PRO A 63 4.21 -16.30 7.13
CA PRO A 63 3.74 -17.36 6.25
C PRO A 63 2.58 -18.17 6.87
N LEU A 64 2.41 -18.06 8.19
CA LEU A 64 1.27 -18.63 8.89
C LEU A 64 0.15 -17.58 8.98
N PRO A 65 -1.11 -17.97 8.72
CA PRO A 65 -2.22 -17.07 8.94
C PRO A 65 -2.26 -16.65 10.42
N PRO A 66 -2.57 -15.37 10.70
CA PRO A 66 -2.79 -14.94 12.08
C PRO A 66 -3.97 -15.74 12.68
N ALA A 67 -3.90 -16.01 13.99
CA ALA A 67 -4.99 -16.67 14.71
C ALA A 67 -6.31 -15.92 14.49
N ASP A 68 -7.45 -16.61 14.57
CA ASP A 68 -8.76 -16.01 14.29
C ASP A 68 -9.06 -14.81 15.21
N ASP A 69 -8.56 -14.83 16.45
CA ASP A 69 -8.67 -13.78 17.47
C ASP A 69 -7.53 -12.75 17.46
N ALA A 70 -6.55 -12.88 16.55
CA ALA A 70 -5.41 -11.96 16.52
C ALA A 70 -5.83 -10.56 16.06
N GLU A 71 -5.64 -9.54 16.91
CA GLU A 71 -5.90 -8.13 16.57
C GLU A 71 -4.79 -7.49 15.71
N SER A 72 -3.69 -8.20 15.48
CA SER A 72 -2.52 -7.70 14.72
C SER A 72 -2.03 -8.73 13.69
N GLY A 73 -1.19 -8.28 12.74
CA GLY A 73 -0.54 -9.17 11.76
C GLY A 73 -1.32 -9.39 10.46
N ARG A 74 -2.52 -8.82 10.31
CA ARG A 74 -3.29 -8.85 9.05
C ARG A 74 -2.96 -7.71 8.09
N GLY A 75 -2.42 -6.60 8.60
CA GLY A 75 -2.20 -5.39 7.79
C GLY A 75 -1.32 -5.59 6.56
N LEU A 76 -0.18 -6.29 6.72
CA LEU A 76 0.69 -6.59 5.57
C LEU A 76 0.09 -7.62 4.61
N LEU A 77 -0.79 -8.50 5.07
CA LEU A 77 -1.55 -9.41 4.20
C LEU A 77 -2.54 -8.60 3.34
N LEU A 78 -3.19 -7.59 3.93
CA LEU A 78 -4.06 -6.68 3.19
C LEU A 78 -3.28 -5.87 2.15
N VAL A 79 -2.13 -5.31 2.54
CA VAL A 79 -1.22 -4.63 1.60
C VAL A 79 -0.82 -5.57 0.46
N GLN A 80 -0.44 -6.80 0.76
CA GLN A 80 -0.08 -7.79 -0.25
C GLN A 80 -1.25 -8.14 -1.19
N ALA A 81 -2.48 -8.17 -0.69
CA ALA A 81 -3.66 -8.49 -1.49
C ALA A 81 -4.10 -7.33 -2.39
N LEU A 82 -3.96 -6.08 -1.92
CA LEU A 82 -4.44 -4.88 -2.63
C LEU A 82 -3.41 -4.25 -3.58
N THR A 83 -2.15 -4.73 -3.56
CA THR A 83 -1.06 -4.13 -4.32
C THR A 83 -0.52 -5.11 -5.34
N ARG A 84 -0.06 -4.58 -6.48
CA ARG A 84 0.63 -5.41 -7.48
C ARG A 84 2.05 -5.77 -7.03
N ALA A 85 2.64 -4.90 -6.21
CA ALA A 85 3.99 -5.01 -5.70
C ALA A 85 4.12 -4.15 -4.45
N TRP A 86 4.93 -4.61 -3.51
CA TRP A 86 5.34 -3.84 -2.33
C TRP A 86 6.74 -4.28 -1.89
N GLY A 87 7.40 -3.46 -1.08
CA GLY A 87 8.73 -3.78 -0.59
C GLY A 87 9.27 -2.77 0.41
N VAL A 88 10.56 -2.93 0.73
CA VAL A 88 11.27 -2.08 1.69
C VAL A 88 12.59 -1.62 1.09
N SER A 89 12.80 -0.32 1.02
CA SER A 89 14.06 0.31 0.60
C SER A 89 14.77 0.90 1.82
N SER A 90 16.09 0.75 1.88
CA SER A 90 16.91 1.37 2.94
C SER A 90 17.05 2.88 2.68
N ARG A 91 17.16 3.68 3.74
CA ARG A 91 17.55 5.09 3.68
C ARG A 91 18.85 5.30 4.46
N GLU A 92 19.49 6.45 4.27
CA GLU A 92 20.61 6.89 5.12
C GLU A 92 20.19 6.91 6.60
N VAL A 93 18.99 7.41 6.88
CA VAL A 93 18.33 7.29 8.17
C VAL A 93 17.01 6.57 8.00
N GLY A 94 16.94 5.36 8.53
CA GLY A 94 15.71 4.58 8.58
C GLY A 94 15.42 3.77 7.31
N LYS A 95 14.14 3.65 6.98
CA LYS A 95 13.65 2.85 5.85
C LYS A 95 12.45 3.51 5.18
N THR A 96 12.14 3.04 3.97
CA THR A 96 10.88 3.31 3.27
C THR A 96 10.18 2.00 2.96
N VAL A 97 8.97 1.83 3.47
CA VAL A 97 8.06 0.77 3.02
C VAL A 97 7.23 1.36 1.89
N TRP A 98 7.16 0.65 0.77
CA TRP A 98 6.46 1.12 -0.42
C TRP A 98 5.51 0.08 -0.96
N ALA A 99 4.47 0.53 -1.65
CA ALA A 99 3.43 -0.28 -2.26
C ALA A 99 2.92 0.36 -3.55
N GLU A 100 2.52 -0.45 -4.52
CA GLU A 100 1.99 -0.02 -5.81
C GLU A 100 0.57 -0.54 -6.02
N VAL A 101 -0.37 0.38 -6.10
CA VAL A 101 -1.79 0.10 -6.38
C VAL A 101 -2.06 0.37 -7.85
N ALA A 102 -2.61 -0.61 -8.55
CA ALA A 102 -2.94 -0.47 -9.97
C ALA A 102 -4.24 0.33 -10.13
N LEU A 103 -4.27 1.21 -11.12
CA LEU A 103 -5.50 1.85 -11.59
C LEU A 103 -6.12 0.99 -12.71
N PRO A 104 -7.46 0.88 -12.77
CA PRO A 104 -8.14 0.30 -13.91
C PRO A 104 -7.79 1.12 -15.16
N ASP A 105 -7.68 0.44 -16.30
CA ASP A 105 -7.43 1.13 -17.56
C ASP A 105 -8.61 2.06 -17.87
N ILE A 106 -8.37 3.37 -17.76
CA ILE A 106 -9.34 4.43 -18.01
C ILE A 106 -9.86 4.36 -19.46
N ARG A 107 -9.16 3.67 -20.37
CA ARG A 107 -9.64 3.48 -21.76
C ARG A 107 -10.76 2.45 -21.90
N SER A 108 -11.01 1.61 -20.89
CA SER A 108 -12.08 0.58 -20.95
C SER A 108 -13.45 1.09 -20.48
N VAL A 109 -13.48 2.15 -19.66
CA VAL A 109 -14.74 2.73 -19.13
C VAL A 109 -15.48 3.56 -20.18
N ASP A 110 -14.76 4.26 -21.06
CA ASP A 110 -15.38 5.03 -22.17
C ASP A 110 -15.97 4.12 -23.27
N GLY A 111 -15.41 2.93 -23.48
CA GLY A 111 -15.92 1.95 -24.46
C GLY A 111 -17.29 1.37 -24.06
N LEU A 112 -17.51 1.13 -22.77
CA LEU A 112 -18.74 0.53 -22.25
C LEU A 112 -19.93 1.52 -22.21
N LEU A 113 -19.66 2.83 -22.24
CA LEU A 113 -20.68 3.88 -22.35
C LEU A 113 -21.04 4.19 -23.82
N SER A 114 -20.17 3.85 -24.77
CA SER A 114 -20.41 4.06 -26.20
C SER A 114 -21.31 2.98 -26.83
N GLU A 115 -21.29 1.74 -26.32
CA GLU A 115 -22.08 0.62 -26.87
C GLU A 115 -23.58 0.61 -26.47
N ARG A 116 -24.02 1.52 -25.59
CA ARG A 116 -25.44 1.62 -25.17
C ARG A 116 -26.24 2.71 -25.90
N ALA A 117 -25.61 3.41 -26.84
CA ALA A 117 -26.23 4.50 -27.60
C ALA A 117 -26.44 4.19 -29.10
N GLY A 118 -26.39 2.91 -29.49
CA GLY A 118 -26.64 2.43 -30.85
C GLY A 118 -28.00 1.77 -31.02
#